data_AF-A0A2E7WW69-F1
#
_entry.id   AF-A0A2E7WW69-F1
#
_cell.length_a   1.000
_cell.length_b   1.000
_cell.length_c   1.000
_cell.angle_alpha   90.00
_cell.angle_beta   90.00
_cell.angle_gamma   90.00
#
_symmetry.space_group_name_H-M   'P 1'
#
loop_
_entity.id
_entity.type
_entity.pdbx_description
1 polymer ?
#
loop_
_entity_poly.entity_id
_entity_poly.type
_entity_poly.pdbx_seq_one_letter_code
_entity_poly.pdbx_strand_id
1 'polypeptide(L)'
;VECVYLGDGKIRAGELQLSFSGQEHYVIEALVKSGSATKTELQSHSGVEDAVKVLKRIRDKHPQLAPHITFPGGKGKGGYRTTIKQAAR
;
A
#
# COMPACT_ATOMS: atom_id res chain seq x y z
N VAL A 1 -0.05 -6.29 15.23
CA VAL A 1 -0.67 -4.96 15.07
C VAL A 1 -1.60 -5.04 13.87
N GLU A 2 -2.87 -4.68 13.99
CA GLU A 2 -3.78 -4.68 12.84
C GLU A 2 -3.66 -3.34 12.11
N CYS A 3 -3.57 -3.39 10.77
CA CYS A 3 -3.63 -2.21 9.92
C CYS A 3 -4.97 -2.16 9.19
N VAL A 4 -5.66 -1.02 9.28
CA VAL A 4 -6.98 -0.81 8.69
C VAL A 4 -6.96 0.45 7.83
N TYR A 5 -7.32 0.31 6.56
CA TYR A 5 -7.54 1.44 5.66
C TYR A 5 -8.90 2.05 5.93
N LEU A 6 -8.90 3.32 6.36
CA LEU A 6 -10.08 4.09 6.73
C LEU A 6 -10.72 4.82 5.54
N GLY A 7 -10.11 4.76 4.35
CA GLY A 7 -10.49 5.58 3.21
C GLY A 7 -9.73 6.90 3.15
N ASP A 8 -9.82 7.59 2.02
CA ASP A 8 -9.22 8.92 1.80
C ASP A 8 -7.71 8.98 2.08
N GLY A 9 -6.98 7.89 1.81
CA GLY A 9 -5.54 7.81 2.08
C GLY A 9 -5.21 7.74 3.57
N LYS A 10 -6.15 7.39 4.45
CA LYS A 10 -5.91 7.22 5.88
C LYS A 10 -5.79 5.75 6.23
N ILE A 11 -4.72 5.38 6.94
CA ILE A 11 -4.51 4.03 7.48
C ILE A 11 -4.32 4.13 8.98
N ARG A 12 -5.04 3.33 9.74
CA ARG A 12 -4.77 3.08 11.15
C ARG A 12 -3.84 1.88 11.30
N ALA A 13 -2.67 2.06 11.90
CA ALA A 13 -1.71 1.02 12.21
C ALA A 13 -1.57 0.92 13.73
N GLY A 14 -2.35 0.03 14.36
CA GLY A 14 -2.46 -0.01 15.82
C GLY A 14 -3.08 1.29 16.37
N GLU A 15 -2.36 1.97 17.25
CA GLU A 15 -2.78 3.24 17.87
C GLU A 15 -2.46 4.47 17.00
N LEU A 16 -1.69 4.29 15.92
CA LEU A 16 -1.25 5.39 15.07
C LEU A 16 -2.14 5.52 13.83
N GLN A 17 -2.43 6.77 13.47
CA GLN A 17 -3.15 7.09 12.24
C GLN A 17 -2.19 7.76 11.26
N LEU A 18 -1.97 7.10 10.13
CA LEU A 18 -1.18 7.59 9.02
C LEU A 18 -2.10 8.21 7.98
N SER A 19 -1.70 9.35 7.44
CA SER A 19 -2.43 10.04 6.37
C SER A 19 -1.50 10.24 5.19
N PHE A 20 -1.93 9.77 4.02
CA PHE A 20 -1.22 9.84 2.76
C PHE A 20 -1.88 10.87 1.85
N SER A 21 -1.10 11.51 1.00
CA SER A 21 -1.60 12.52 0.06
C SER A 21 -0.93 12.37 -1.30
N GLY A 22 -1.60 12.87 -2.35
CA GLY A 22 -1.10 12.78 -3.72
C GLY A 22 -0.82 11.34 -4.16
N GLN A 23 0.35 11.11 -4.76
CA GLN A 23 0.72 9.79 -5.30
C GLN A 23 0.75 8.70 -4.23
N GLU A 24 1.11 9.02 -2.97
CA GLU A 24 1.18 8.03 -1.88
C GLU A 24 -0.20 7.46 -1.56
N HIS A 25 -1.23 8.31 -1.56
CA HIS A 25 -2.62 7.91 -1.39
C HIS A 25 -3.05 6.93 -2.49
N TYR A 26 -2.87 7.29 -3.76
CA TYR A 26 -3.39 6.49 -4.88
C TYR A 26 -2.75 5.11 -4.94
N VAL A 27 -1.45 5.03 -4.65
CA VAL A 27 -0.70 3.77 -4.67
C VAL A 27 -1.10 2.85 -3.52
N ILE A 28 -1.23 3.38 -2.29
CA ILE A 28 -1.72 2.60 -1.15
C ILE A 28 -3.14 2.14 -1.41
N GLU A 29 -4.01 3.03 -1.88
CA GLU A 29 -5.42 2.71 -2.07
C GLU A 29 -5.58 1.59 -3.09
N ALA A 30 -4.87 1.68 -4.23
CA ALA A 30 -4.85 0.64 -5.23
C ALA A 30 -4.39 -0.71 -4.64
N LEU A 31 -3.31 -0.71 -3.86
CA LEU A 31 -2.81 -1.95 -3.25
C LEU A 31 -3.80 -2.55 -2.26
N VAL A 32 -4.43 -1.73 -1.42
CA VAL A 32 -5.41 -2.19 -0.42
C VAL A 32 -6.67 -2.70 -1.09
N LYS A 33 -7.21 -2.00 -2.08
CA LYS A 33 -8.41 -2.42 -2.83
C LYS A 33 -8.17 -3.73 -3.58
N SER A 34 -7.00 -3.89 -4.20
CA SER A 34 -6.66 -5.13 -4.92
C SER A 34 -6.25 -6.26 -3.97
N GLY A 35 -5.78 -5.97 -2.76
CA GLY A 35 -5.20 -6.90 -1.78
C GLY A 35 -3.84 -7.47 -2.22
N SER A 36 -3.71 -7.78 -3.51
CA SER A 36 -2.47 -8.08 -4.19
C SER A 36 -2.48 -7.49 -5.60
N ALA A 37 -1.36 -6.95 -6.04
CA ALA A 37 -1.23 -6.37 -7.38
C ALA A 37 0.17 -6.61 -7.93
N THR A 38 0.30 -6.90 -9.22
CA THR A 38 1.59 -6.85 -9.92
C THR A 38 2.07 -5.41 -10.12
N LYS A 39 3.31 -5.21 -10.57
CA LYS A 39 3.83 -3.86 -10.88
C LYS A 39 2.90 -3.12 -11.86
N THR A 40 2.48 -3.78 -12.93
CA THR A 40 1.65 -3.20 -13.97
C THR A 40 0.26 -2.85 -13.45
N GLU A 41 -0.35 -3.76 -12.68
CA GLU A 41 -1.64 -3.49 -12.04
C GLU A 41 -1.55 -2.33 -11.05
N LEU A 42 -0.49 -2.29 -10.23
CA LEU A 42 -0.29 -1.20 -9.28
C LEU A 42 -0.19 0.16 -10.00
N GLN A 43 0.59 0.22 -11.09
CA GLN A 43 0.73 1.43 -11.92
C GLN A 43 -0.60 1.80 -12.59
N SER A 44 -1.33 0.82 -13.12
CA SER A 44 -2.59 1.06 -13.84
C SER A 44 -3.73 1.47 -12.91
N HIS A 45 -3.87 0.83 -11.75
CA HIS A 45 -4.92 1.15 -10.77
C HIS A 45 -4.66 2.44 -10.03
N SER A 46 -3.39 2.75 -9.72
CA SER A 46 -3.04 4.01 -9.05
C SER A 46 -2.91 5.19 -10.02
N GLY A 47 -2.72 4.95 -11.31
CA GLY A 47 -2.39 5.99 -12.29
C GLY A 47 -1.01 6.61 -12.09
N VAL A 48 -0.13 5.98 -11.30
CA VAL A 48 1.21 6.48 -10.97
C VAL A 48 2.27 5.63 -11.65
N GLU A 49 3.03 6.22 -12.58
CA GLU A 49 4.11 5.51 -13.29
C GLU A 49 5.18 4.97 -12.33
N ASP A 50 5.54 5.74 -11.30
CA ASP A 50 6.54 5.35 -10.28
C ASP A 50 5.92 4.65 -9.05
N ALA A 51 4.75 4.01 -9.17
CA ALA A 51 4.03 3.40 -8.05
C ALA A 51 4.90 2.51 -7.15
N VAL A 52 5.85 1.76 -7.73
CA VAL A 52 6.78 0.92 -6.96
C VAL A 52 7.73 1.73 -6.08
N LYS A 53 8.26 2.85 -6.59
CA LYS A 53 9.13 3.74 -5.81
C LYS A 53 8.35 4.43 -4.69
N VAL A 54 7.12 4.84 -4.99
CA VAL A 54 6.22 5.45 -4.01
C VAL A 54 5.89 4.46 -2.90
N LEU A 55 5.54 3.22 -3.23
CA LEU A 55 5.27 2.17 -2.25
C LEU A 55 6.49 1.87 -1.36
N LYS A 56 7.70 1.85 -1.93
CA LYS A 56 8.94 1.74 -1.15
C LYS A 56 9.12 2.93 -0.22
N ARG A 57 8.92 4.16 -0.71
CA ARG A 57 9.03 5.38 0.10
C ARG A 57 8.06 5.40 1.27
N ILE A 58 6.82 4.96 1.05
CA ILE A 58 5.82 4.79 2.11
C ILE A 58 6.32 3.84 3.19
N ARG A 59 6.86 2.68 2.78
CA ARG A 59 7.42 1.70 3.72
C ARG A 59 8.57 2.28 4.53
N ASP A 60 9.49 2.98 3.87
CA ASP A 60 10.65 3.60 4.52
C ASP A 60 10.24 4.74 5.46
N LYS A 61 9.27 5.58 5.08
CA LYS A 61 8.71 6.63 5.94
C LYS A 61 7.94 6.06 7.13
N HIS A 62 7.25 4.94 6.93
CA HIS A 62 6.35 4.34 7.91
C HIS A 62 6.74 2.87 8.13
N PRO A 63 7.75 2.58 8.97
CA PRO A 63 8.20 1.22 9.25
C PRO A 63 7.11 0.32 9.83
N GLN A 64 6.07 0.94 10.40
CA GLN A 64 4.87 0.29 10.94
C GLN A 64 4.05 -0.44 9.87
N LEU A 65 4.09 0.05 8.63
CA LEU A 65 3.44 -0.57 7.49
C LEU A 65 4.31 -1.62 6.81
N ALA A 66 5.62 -1.65 7.07
CA ALA A 66 6.53 -2.64 6.51
C ALA A 66 6.10 -4.10 6.71
N PRO A 67 5.63 -4.55 7.89
CA PRO A 67 5.13 -5.92 8.05
C PRO A 67 3.81 -6.19 7.32
N HIS A 68 3.11 -5.13 6.89
CA HIS A 68 1.81 -5.23 6.21
C HIS A 68 1.89 -5.08 4.69
N ILE A 69 3.06 -4.75 4.14
CA ILE A 69 3.30 -4.58 2.72
C ILE A 69 4.42 -5.53 2.31
N THR A 70 4.05 -6.64 1.67
CA THR A 70 4.99 -7.65 1.21
C THR A 70 5.42 -7.33 -0.22
N PHE A 71 6.73 -7.17 -0.40
CA PHE A 71 7.37 -6.97 -1.70
C PHE A 71 7.76 -8.31 -2.31
N PRO A 72 7.70 -8.47 -3.65
CA PRO A 72 8.14 -9.70 -4.29
C PRO A 72 9.64 -9.93 -4.05
N GLY A 73 10.01 -11.13 -3.60
CA GLY A 73 11.36 -11.48 -3.15
C GLY A 73 12.42 -11.66 -4.25
N GLY A 74 12.05 -11.62 -5.54
CA GLY A 74 13.00 -11.81 -6.65
C GLY A 74 12.47 -11.37 -8.01
N LYS A 75 13.40 -11.17 -8.97
CA LYS A 75 13.15 -10.73 -10.36
C LYS A 75 11.97 -11.51 -10.99
N GLY A 76 10.82 -10.85 -11.10
CA GLY A 76 9.74 -11.26 -12.01
C GLY A 76 8.77 -12.34 -11.53
N LYS A 77 8.83 -12.80 -10.27
CA LYS A 77 7.83 -13.74 -9.74
C LYS A 77 7.21 -13.24 -8.43
N GLY A 78 6.02 -12.66 -8.54
CA GLY A 78 5.19 -12.25 -7.42
C GLY A 78 4.64 -10.83 -7.55
N GLY A 79 3.39 -10.63 -7.13
CA GLY A 79 2.80 -9.30 -6.93
C GLY A 79 3.15 -8.72 -5.56
N TYR A 80 3.01 -7.41 -5.43
CA TYR A 80 2.92 -6.73 -4.14
C TYR A 80 1.67 -7.23 -3.43
N ARG A 81 1.78 -7.53 -2.14
CA ARG A 81 0.65 -7.98 -1.33
C ARG A 81 0.52 -7.10 -0.11
N THR A 82 -0.70 -6.94 0.37
CA THR A 82 -0.95 -6.26 1.63
C THR A 82 -1.88 -7.06 2.53
N THR A 83 -1.64 -6.95 3.84
CA THR A 83 -2.53 -7.47 4.88
C THR A 83 -3.36 -6.36 5.53
N ILE A 84 -3.29 -5.13 5.00
CA ILE A 84 -4.10 -4.00 5.45
C ILE A 84 -5.55 -4.31 5.10
N LYS A 85 -6.40 -4.43 6.12
CA LYS A 85 -7.82 -4.66 5.93
C LYS A 85 -8.49 -3.36 5.49
N GLN A 86 -9.42 -3.42 4.55
CA GLN A 86 -10.31 -2.29 4.29
C GLN A 86 -11.32 -2.19 5.43
N ALA A 87 -11.52 -1.00 6.00
CA ALA A 87 -12.61 -0.78 6.94
C ALA A 87 -13.93 -1.12 6.23
N ALA A 88 -14.67 -2.09 6.79
CA ALA A 88 -16.03 -2.35 6.34
C ALA A 88 -16.83 -1.05 6.55
N ARG A 89 -17.40 -0.55 5.45
CA ARG A 89 -18.19 0.67 5.41
C ARG A 89 -19.58 0.43 6.00
#